data_AF-A0A7S3HHR5-F1
#
_entry.id   AF-A0A7S3HHR5-F1
#
_cell.length_a   1.000
_cell.length_b   1.000
_cell.length_c   1.000
_cell.angle_alpha   90.00
_cell.angle_beta   90.00
_cell.angle_gamma   90.00
#
_symmetry.space_group_name_H-M   'P 1'
#
loop_
_entity.id
_entity.type
_entity.pdbx_description
1 polymer ?
#
loop_
_entity_poly.entity_id
_entity_poly.type
_entity_poly.pdbx_seq_one_letter_code
_entity_poly.pdbx_strand_id
1 'polypeptide(L)'
;CCKAIMNNAVGMDGFMSVKGAVDILARCLRFDYRLFAIQMLEILSVCCYYSDSTASLVVGGMRLLARSQNEAPFACLSRALVQQDIEVKAAVMQFVNSMVMGVVDTNAHALL
;
A
#
# COMPACT_ATOMS: atom_id res chain seq x y z
N CYS A 1 15.17 4.73 0.44
CA CYS A 1 15.59 4.90 1.85
C CYS A 1 14.59 4.29 2.83
N CYS A 2 13.28 4.56 2.72
CA CYS A 2 12.27 4.05 3.66
C CYS A 2 12.37 2.53 3.89
N LYS A 3 12.51 1.73 2.82
CA LYS A 3 12.71 0.28 2.91
C LYS A 3 13.89 -0.12 3.82
N ALA A 4 15.00 0.61 3.77
CA ALA A 4 16.18 0.32 4.60
C ALA A 4 15.95 0.73 6.06
N ILE A 5 15.26 1.85 6.30
CA ILE A 5 14.88 2.31 7.64
C ILE A 5 13.95 1.28 8.31
N MET A 6 12.96 0.79 7.56
CA MET A 6 11.95 -0.17 8.03
C MET A 6 12.47 -1.61 8.15
N ASN A 7 13.74 -1.87 7.84
CA ASN A 7 14.32 -3.22 7.86
C ASN A 7 14.64 -3.76 9.28
N ASN A 8 14.18 -3.07 10.32
CA ASN A 8 14.28 -3.50 11.71
C ASN A 8 13.11 -2.91 12.51
N ALA A 9 12.78 -3.52 13.65
CA ALA A 9 11.64 -3.12 14.47
C ALA A 9 11.70 -1.65 14.90
N VAL A 10 12.85 -1.17 15.37
CA VAL A 10 13.02 0.22 15.84
C VAL A 10 12.76 1.24 14.73
N GLY A 11 13.30 0.99 13.54
CA GLY A 11 13.11 1.87 12.39
C GLY A 11 11.69 1.80 11.82
N MET A 12 11.05 0.62 11.88
CA MET A 12 9.65 0.44 11.54
C MET A 12 8.74 1.23 12.50
N ASP A 13 8.90 1.06 13.82
CA ASP A 13 8.17 1.80 14.84
C ASP A 13 8.39 3.32 14.71
N GLY A 14 9.65 3.73 14.52
CA GLY A 14 10.00 5.13 14.30
C GLY A 14 9.30 5.71 13.07
N PHE A 15 9.27 4.98 11.95
CA PHE A 15 8.56 5.42 10.75
C PHE A 15 7.04 5.50 10.97
N MET A 16 6.45 4.50 11.63
CA MET A 16 5.00 4.46 11.89
C MET A 16 4.53 5.51 12.89
N SER A 17 5.42 5.99 13.77
CA SER A 17 5.12 7.09 14.69
C SER A 17 4.94 8.44 13.99
N VAL A 18 5.45 8.59 12.76
CA VAL A 18 5.37 9.84 11.99
C VAL A 18 4.02 9.94 11.29
N LYS A 19 3.22 10.91 11.72
CA LYS A 19 1.90 11.18 11.12
C LYS A 19 2.02 11.46 9.62
N GLY A 20 1.26 10.70 8.82
CA GLY A 20 1.20 10.86 7.37
C GLY A 20 2.35 10.18 6.59
N ALA A 21 3.27 9.49 7.27
CA ALA A 21 4.37 8.80 6.58
C ALA A 21 3.87 7.71 5.62
N VAL A 22 2.88 6.91 6.06
CA VAL A 22 2.24 5.88 5.23
C VAL A 22 1.41 6.51 4.09
N ASP A 23 0.73 7.62 4.34
CA ASP A 23 -0.06 8.33 3.31
C ASP A 23 0.84 8.81 2.16
N ILE A 24 2.04 9.30 2.48
CA ILE A 24 3.02 9.73 1.49
C ILE A 24 3.49 8.53 0.66
N LEU A 25 3.79 7.38 1.28
CA LEU A 25 4.17 6.16 0.55
C LEU A 25 3.06 5.71 -0.41
N ALA A 26 1.81 5.71 0.05
CA ALA A 26 0.66 5.39 -0.81
C ALA A 26 0.57 6.36 -1.99
N ARG A 27 0.74 7.67 -1.75
CA ARG A 27 0.74 8.70 -2.80
C ARG A 27 1.87 8.57 -3.81
N CYS A 28 3.01 7.99 -3.40
CA CYS A 28 4.12 7.72 -4.30
C CYS A 28 3.86 6.56 -5.27
N LEU A 29 2.80 5.77 -5.09
CA LEU A 29 2.51 4.65 -6.00
C LEU A 29 2.20 5.16 -7.42
N ARG A 30 3.14 4.96 -8.34
CA ARG A 30 3.00 5.29 -9.77
C ARG A 30 3.43 4.12 -10.63
N PHE A 31 2.50 3.59 -11.42
CA PHE A 31 2.73 2.44 -12.30
C PHE A 31 3.52 2.76 -13.57
N ASP A 32 3.78 4.04 -13.86
CA ASP A 32 4.63 4.47 -14.98
C ASP A 32 6.08 3.97 -14.83
N TYR A 33 6.51 3.69 -13.59
CA TYR A 33 7.87 3.28 -13.25
C TYR A 33 7.86 1.90 -12.60
N ARG A 34 7.95 0.84 -13.41
CA ARG A 34 7.83 -0.57 -12.99
C ARG A 34 8.56 -0.92 -11.68
N LEU A 35 9.88 -0.73 -11.63
CA LEU A 35 10.69 -1.08 -10.47
C LEU A 35 10.29 -0.29 -9.22
N PHE A 36 9.94 0.98 -9.40
CA PHE A 36 9.50 1.84 -8.32
C PHE A 36 8.12 1.45 -7.80
N ALA A 37 7.18 1.12 -8.69
CA ALA A 37 5.85 0.64 -8.33
C ALA A 37 5.93 -0.66 -7.52
N ILE A 38 6.72 -1.63 -7.97
CA ILE A 38 6.95 -2.89 -7.24
C ILE A 38 7.53 -2.59 -5.86
N GLN A 39 8.55 -1.74 -5.77
CA GLN A 39 9.14 -1.38 -4.48
C GLN A 39 8.13 -0.68 -3.53
N MET A 40 7.25 0.18 -4.06
CA MET A 40 6.21 0.81 -3.25
C MET A 40 5.18 -0.21 -2.76
N LEU A 41 4.74 -1.12 -3.62
CA LEU A 41 3.82 -2.21 -3.25
C LEU A 41 4.43 -3.08 -2.15
N GLU A 42 5.70 -3.47 -2.27
CA GLU A 42 6.41 -4.24 -1.23
C GLU A 42 6.44 -3.51 0.12
N ILE A 43 6.78 -2.22 0.13
CA ILE A 43 6.84 -1.43 1.37
C ILE A 43 5.45 -1.34 2.00
N LEU A 44 4.42 -1.05 1.20
CA LEU A 44 3.05 -0.96 1.68
C LEU A 44 2.52 -2.32 2.19
N SER A 45 2.88 -3.43 1.55
CA SER A 45 2.57 -4.77 2.03
C SER A 45 3.18 -5.05 3.40
N VAL A 46 4.44 -4.65 3.63
CA VAL A 46 5.10 -4.78 4.95
C VAL A 46 4.36 -3.96 6.00
N CYS A 47 3.90 -2.75 5.67
CA CYS A 47 3.04 -1.98 6.56
C CYS A 47 1.76 -2.73 6.91
N CYS A 48 1.09 -3.36 5.95
CA CYS A 48 -0.14 -4.13 6.23
C CYS A 48 0.09 -5.31 7.18
N TYR A 49 1.25 -5.97 7.12
CA TYR A 49 1.55 -7.10 8.01
C TYR A 49 2.00 -6.69 9.41
N TYR A 50 2.46 -5.45 9.59
CA TYR A 50 3.08 -5.02 10.85
C TYR A 50 2.07 -4.94 12.00
N SER A 51 0.92 -4.34 11.74
CA SER A 51 -0.20 -4.26 12.69
C SER A 51 -1.51 -3.89 11.99
N ASP A 52 -2.64 -4.23 12.61
CA ASP A 52 -3.96 -3.86 12.08
C ASP A 52 -4.14 -2.34 11.96
N SER A 53 -3.54 -1.58 12.88
CA SER A 53 -3.53 -0.12 12.83
C SER A 53 -2.79 0.42 11.61
N THR A 54 -1.67 -0.20 11.24
CA THR A 54 -0.87 0.22 10.08
C THR A 54 -1.50 -0.23 8.77
N ALA A 55 -2.13 -1.41 8.72
CA ALA A 55 -2.97 -1.83 7.60
C ALA A 55 -4.11 -0.84 7.34
N SER A 56 -4.78 -0.38 8.41
CA SER A 56 -5.84 0.63 8.31
C SER A 56 -5.34 1.96 7.76
N LEU A 57 -4.11 2.37 8.12
CA LEU A 57 -3.46 3.55 7.56
C LEU A 57 -3.15 3.38 6.07
N VAL A 58 -2.70 2.20 5.64
CA VAL A 58 -2.47 1.91 4.21
C VAL A 58 -3.76 2.03 3.41
N VAL A 59 -4.86 1.45 3.89
CA VAL A 59 -6.19 1.58 3.26
C VAL A 59 -6.63 3.04 3.19
N GLY A 60 -6.43 3.81 4.26
CA GLY A 60 -6.67 5.25 4.27
C GLY A 60 -5.84 6.00 3.22
N GLY A 61 -4.55 5.72 3.15
CA GLY A 61 -3.62 6.30 2.17
C GLY A 61 -4.02 6.00 0.73
N MET A 62 -4.43 4.76 0.44
CA MET A 62 -4.92 4.35 -0.89
C MET A 62 -6.22 5.07 -1.28
N ARG A 63 -7.13 5.30 -0.33
CA ARG A 63 -8.33 6.12 -0.56
C ARG A 63 -7.99 7.58 -0.82
N LEU A 64 -7.00 8.13 -0.12
CA LEU A 64 -6.51 9.49 -0.36
C LEU A 64 -5.83 9.63 -1.73
N LEU A 65 -5.09 8.61 -2.16
CA LEU A 65 -4.53 8.54 -3.50
C LEU A 65 -5.64 8.60 -4.56
N ALA A 66 -6.67 7.76 -4.42
CA ALA A 66 -7.80 7.74 -5.35
C ALA A 66 -8.49 9.12 -5.43
N ARG A 67 -8.68 9.79 -4.29
CA ARG A 67 -9.21 11.17 -4.25
C ARG A 67 -8.29 12.15 -4.98
N SER A 68 -6.97 12.07 -4.79
CA SER A 68 -6.03 12.96 -5.49
C SER A 68 -6.02 12.75 -7.01
N GLN A 69 -6.38 11.56 -7.47
CA GLN A 69 -6.44 11.20 -8.88
C GLN A 69 -7.87 11.33 -9.47
N ASN A 70 -8.85 11.76 -8.66
CA ASN A 70 -10.27 11.82 -9.02
C ASN A 70 -10.80 10.47 -9.58
N GLU A 71 -10.39 9.36 -8.97
CA GLU A 71 -10.84 8.03 -9.35
C GLU A 71 -11.54 7.30 -8.19
N ALA A 72 -12.22 6.21 -8.52
CA ALA A 72 -12.77 5.31 -7.51
C ALA A 72 -11.65 4.69 -6.65
N PRO A 73 -11.90 4.38 -5.37
CA PRO A 73 -10.93 3.69 -4.52
C PRO A 73 -10.34 2.47 -5.23
N PHE A 74 -9.01 2.32 -5.13
CA PHE A 74 -8.25 1.19 -5.69
C PHE A 74 -8.30 1.04 -7.23
N ALA A 75 -8.90 1.99 -7.97
CA ALA A 75 -8.98 1.91 -9.43
C ALA A 75 -7.60 1.81 -10.11
N CYS A 76 -6.58 2.49 -9.58
CA CYS A 76 -5.20 2.33 -10.04
C CYS A 76 -4.68 0.88 -9.95
N LEU A 77 -5.07 0.10 -8.92
CA LEU A 77 -4.68 -1.30 -8.78
C LEU A 77 -5.38 -2.17 -9.82
N SER A 78 -6.70 -2.00 -10.00
CA SER A 78 -7.46 -2.73 -11.02
C SER A 78 -6.94 -2.45 -12.42
N ARG A 79 -6.60 -1.19 -12.71
CA ARG A 79 -6.00 -0.79 -13.99
C ARG A 79 -4.63 -1.44 -14.19
N ALA A 80 -3.80 -1.46 -13.14
CA ALA A 80 -2.50 -2.12 -13.19
C ALA A 80 -2.62 -3.63 -13.48
N LEU A 81 -3.60 -4.32 -12.91
CA LEU A 81 -3.87 -5.74 -13.18
C LEU A 81 -4.20 -6.03 -14.65
N VAL A 82 -4.84 -5.08 -15.34
CA VAL A 82 -5.17 -5.23 -16.77
C VAL A 82 -3.97 -4.86 -17.64
N GLN A 83 -3.35 -3.71 -17.38
CA GLN A 83 -2.47 -3.03 -18.33
C GLN A 83 -0.97 -3.31 -18.16
N GLN A 84 -0.50 -3.70 -16.97
CA GLN A 84 0.93 -3.82 -16.67
C GLN A 84 1.49 -5.21 -17.00
N ASP A 85 2.80 -5.39 -16.90
CA ASP A 85 3.45 -6.69 -17.08
C ASP A 85 3.19 -7.66 -15.93
N ILE A 86 3.51 -8.94 -16.15
CA ILE A 86 3.22 -10.05 -15.23
C ILE A 86 3.80 -9.80 -13.83
N GLU A 87 4.98 -9.19 -13.71
CA GLU A 87 5.61 -8.98 -12.41
C GLU A 87 4.87 -7.92 -11.60
N VAL A 88 4.45 -6.82 -12.25
CA VAL A 88 3.62 -5.81 -11.59
C VAL A 88 2.27 -6.40 -11.19
N LYS A 89 1.65 -7.23 -12.04
CA LYS A 89 0.38 -7.90 -11.70
C LYS A 89 0.54 -8.80 -10.48
N ALA A 90 1.63 -9.55 -10.38
CA ALA A 90 1.93 -10.39 -9.23
C ALA A 90 2.12 -9.55 -7.96
N ALA A 91 2.89 -8.46 -8.03
CA ALA A 91 3.10 -7.54 -6.91
C ALA A 91 1.78 -6.88 -6.45
N VAL A 92 0.91 -6.49 -7.38
CA VAL A 92 -0.41 -5.93 -7.07
C VAL A 92 -1.29 -6.98 -6.38
N MET A 93 -1.34 -8.21 -6.88
CA MET A 93 -2.11 -9.28 -6.23
C MET A 93 -1.60 -9.60 -4.82
N GLN A 94 -0.29 -9.65 -4.63
CA GLN A 94 0.31 -9.85 -3.31
C GLN A 94 -0.07 -8.71 -2.36
N PHE A 95 0.02 -7.46 -2.81
CA PHE A 95 -0.37 -6.31 -2.01
C PHE A 95 -1.85 -6.31 -1.63
N VAL A 96 -2.74 -6.63 -2.57
CA VAL A 96 -4.18 -6.78 -2.28
C VAL A 96 -4.42 -7.83 -1.20
N ASN A 97 -3.77 -9.00 -1.32
CA ASN A 97 -3.85 -10.04 -0.28
C ASN A 97 -3.34 -9.54 1.07
N SER A 98 -2.23 -8.80 1.10
CA SER A 98 -1.70 -8.22 2.35
C SER A 98 -2.67 -7.22 2.99
N MET A 99 -3.34 -6.38 2.19
CA MET A 99 -4.37 -5.46 2.70
C MET A 99 -5.57 -6.22 3.29
N VAL A 100 -6.09 -7.21 2.57
CA VAL A 100 -7.25 -7.99 3.04
C VAL A 100 -6.91 -8.74 4.33
N MET A 101 -5.73 -9.34 4.40
CA MET A 101 -5.29 -10.07 5.61
C MET A 101 -4.95 -9.17 6.79
N GLY A 102 -4.40 -7.97 6.53
CA GLY A 102 -3.98 -7.04 7.58
C GLY A 102 -5.12 -6.24 8.20
N VAL A 103 -6.26 -6.12 7.53
CA VAL A 103 -7.46 -5.50 8.10
C VAL A 103 -8.26 -6.58 8.81
N VAL A 104 -8.38 -6.51 10.14
CA VAL A 104 -9.14 -7.51 10.93
C VAL A 104 -10.64 -7.18 11.01
N ASP A 105 -11.02 -5.94 10.72
CA ASP A 105 -12.42 -5.50 10.75
C ASP A 105 -13.18 -5.97 9.50
N THR A 106 -14.10 -6.92 9.68
CA THR A 106 -14.95 -7.48 8.62
C THR A 106 -15.85 -6.44 7.95
N ASN A 107 -16.16 -5.31 8.61
CA ASN A 107 -16.89 -4.20 7.97
C ASN A 107 -15.98 -3.40 7.02
N ALA A 108 -14.68 -3.35 7.30
CA ALA A 108 -13.71 -2.71 6.42
C ALA A 108 -13.37 -3.58 5.20
N HIS A 109 -13.50 -4.92 5.31
CA HIS A 109 -13.44 -5.84 4.16
C HIS A 109 -14.54 -5.59 3.14
N ALA A 110 -15.75 -5.23 3.58
CA ALA A 110 -16.86 -4.89 2.68
C ALA A 110 -16.67 -3.55 1.94
N LEU A 111 -15.66 -2.76 2.30
CA LEU A 111 -15.33 -1.45 1.74
C LEU A 111 -14.00 -1.41 0.97
N LEU A 112 -13.34 -2.57 0.81
CA LEU A 112 -12.24 -2.82 -0.12
C LEU A 112 -12.82 -3.23 -1.48
#